data_AF-A0A9D0UFE4-F1
#
_entry.id   AF-A0A9D0UFE4-F1
#
_cell.length_a   1.000
_cell.length_b   1.000
_cell.length_c   1.000
_cell.angle_alpha   90.00
_cell.angle_beta   90.00
_cell.angle_gamma   90.00
#
_symmetry.space_group_name_H-M   'P 1'
#
loop_
_entity.id
_entity.type
_entity.pdbx_description
1 polymer ?
#
loop_
_entity_poly.entity_id
_entity_poly.type
_entity_poly.pdbx_seq_one_letter_code
_entity_poly.pdbx_strand_id
1 'polypeptide(L)'
;LHPFAGEKVAELAGLAVHPDYRGEQRGGRLLEFIEQQARQQGMERLFVLTTQTPHWFQERGYRAAEIGELPVTRQAMYNYQRNSRVFIKSL
;
A
#
# COMPACT_ATOMS: atom_id res chain seq x y z
N LEU A 1 4.25 -8.23 1.82
CA LEU A 1 3.03 -8.15 1.00
C LEU A 1 2.04 -9.16 1.55
N HIS A 2 0.82 -8.74 1.88
CA HIS A 2 -0.23 -9.65 2.37
C HIS A 2 -1.37 -9.73 1.33
N PRO A 3 -1.49 -10.84 0.60
CA PRO A 3 -2.49 -10.97 -0.46
C PRO A 3 -3.90 -11.28 0.08
N PHE A 4 -4.91 -10.70 -0.55
CA PHE A 4 -6.32 -11.00 -0.39
C PHE A 4 -6.84 -11.57 -1.72
N ALA A 5 -6.52 -12.84 -1.97
CA ALA A 5 -6.72 -13.48 -3.28
C ALA A 5 -8.17 -13.44 -3.79
N GLY A 6 -9.16 -13.54 -2.89
CA GLY A 6 -10.58 -13.48 -3.25
C GLY A 6 -11.04 -12.12 -3.81
N GLU A 7 -10.33 -11.03 -3.48
CA GLU A 7 -10.65 -9.67 -3.92
C GLU A 7 -9.57 -9.08 -4.85
N LYS A 8 -8.62 -9.94 -5.27
CA LYS A 8 -7.45 -9.62 -6.12
C LYS A 8 -6.72 -8.35 -5.70
N VAL A 9 -6.55 -8.18 -4.40
CA VAL A 9 -5.93 -7.00 -3.82
C VAL A 9 -4.90 -7.43 -2.79
N ALA A 10 -3.82 -6.68 -2.62
CA ALA A 10 -2.83 -6.99 -1.61
C ALA A 10 -2.44 -5.77 -0.77
N GLU A 11 -2.15 -6.02 0.50
CA GLU A 11 -1.66 -5.01 1.42
C GLU A 11 -0.14 -4.91 1.35
N LEU A 12 0.33 -3.70 1.11
CA LEU A 12 1.73 -3.35 1.26
C LEU A 12 1.95 -2.85 2.71
N ALA A 13 2.18 -3.80 3.62
CA ALA A 13 2.53 -3.51 5.00
C ALA A 13 4.05 -3.57 5.23
N GLY A 14 4.54 -2.73 6.16
CA GLY A 14 5.93 -2.79 6.64
C GLY A 14 6.97 -2.13 5.74
N LEU A 15 6.56 -1.33 4.75
CA LEU A 15 7.50 -0.51 3.98
C LEU A 15 7.94 0.69 4.82
N ALA A 16 9.10 0.56 5.46
CA ALA A 16 9.78 1.65 6.12
C ALA A 16 10.91 2.14 5.22
N VAL A 17 10.77 3.34 4.66
CA VAL A 17 11.89 4.03 3.99
C VAL A 17 12.42 5.07 4.96
N HIS A 18 13.69 4.94 5.32
CA HIS A 18 14.34 5.88 6.23
C HIS A 18 14.33 7.31 5.61
N PRO A 19 14.09 8.38 6.39
CA PRO A 19 13.88 9.74 5.86
C PRO A 19 14.97 10.24 4.91
N ASP A 20 16.23 9.89 5.19
CA ASP A 20 17.39 10.27 4.37
C ASP A 20 17.40 9.59 2.99
N TYR A 21 16.65 8.50 2.82
CA TYR A 21 16.53 7.75 1.58
C TYR A 21 15.25 8.09 0.79
N ARG A 22 14.56 9.18 1.16
CA ARG A 22 13.40 9.69 0.42
C ARG A 22 13.78 10.19 -0.99
N GLY A 23 15.05 10.57 -1.20
CA GLY A 23 15.60 11.03 -2.49
C GLY A 23 16.50 10.02 -3.22
N GLU A 24 17.07 9.04 -2.51
CA GLU A 24 17.84 7.96 -3.13
C GLU A 24 16.87 6.84 -3.55
N GLN A 25 16.78 6.56 -4.85
CA GLN A 25 15.85 5.64 -5.57
C GLN A 25 15.58 4.24 -4.98
N ARG A 26 16.18 3.87 -3.84
CA ARG A 26 16.06 2.57 -3.14
C ARG A 26 14.63 2.28 -2.68
N GLY A 27 13.94 3.25 -2.08
CA GLY A 27 12.54 3.06 -1.66
C GLY A 27 11.60 2.83 -2.85
N GLY A 28 11.87 3.49 -3.98
CA GLY A 28 11.14 3.30 -5.23
C GLY A 28 11.36 1.90 -5.81
N ARG A 29 12.61 1.44 -5.90
CA ARG A 29 12.92 0.08 -6.39
C ARG A 29 12.28 -1.02 -5.56
N LEU A 30 12.24 -0.87 -4.23
CA LEU A 30 11.58 -1.84 -3.37
C LEU A 30 10.07 -1.86 -3.61
N LEU A 31 9.45 -0.68 -3.78
CA LEU A 31 8.04 -0.60 -4.14
C LEU A 31 7.75 -1.24 -5.50
N GLU A 32 8.53 -0.91 -6.53
CA GLU A 32 8.40 -1.47 -7.87
C GLU A 32 8.53 -3.00 -7.86
N PHE A 33 9.49 -3.53 -7.11
CA PHE A 33 9.65 -4.97 -6.93
C PHE A 33 8.40 -5.60 -6.30
N ILE A 34 7.85 -4.99 -5.25
CA ILE A 34 6.63 -5.47 -4.61
C ILE A 34 5.42 -5.38 -5.55
N GLU A 35 5.30 -4.31 -6.33
CA GLU A 35 4.25 -4.13 -7.34
C GLU A 35 4.32 -5.22 -8.42
N GLN A 36 5.53 -5.53 -8.91
CA GLN A 36 5.74 -6.62 -9.86
C GLN A 36 5.38 -7.98 -9.27
N GLN A 37 5.79 -8.25 -8.03
CA GLN A 37 5.42 -9.49 -7.33
C GLN A 37 3.91 -9.63 -7.17
N ALA A 38 3.22 -8.54 -6.84
CA ALA A 38 1.77 -8.55 -6.73
C ALA A 38 1.08 -8.80 -8.09
N ARG A 39 1.57 -8.19 -9.18
CA ARG A 39 1.09 -8.48 -10.55
C ARG A 39 1.29 -9.94 -10.93
N GLN A 40 2.45 -10.52 -10.61
CA GLN A 40 2.74 -11.94 -10.87
C GLN A 40 1.81 -12.88 -10.08
N GLN A 41 1.33 -12.44 -8.92
CA GLN A 41 0.33 -13.16 -8.11
C GLN A 41 -1.12 -12.91 -8.57
N GLY A 42 -1.35 -12.17 -9.67
CA GLY A 42 -2.67 -11.89 -10.21
C GLY A 42 -3.46 -10.84 -9.43
N MET A 43 -2.78 -10.00 -8.65
CA MET A 43 -3.41 -8.88 -7.93
C MET A 43 -3.64 -7.72 -8.91
N GLU A 44 -4.82 -7.11 -8.82
CA GLU A 44 -5.24 -5.96 -9.64
C GLU A 44 -5.04 -4.64 -8.90
N ARG A 45 -4.96 -4.68 -7.56
CA ARG A 45 -4.86 -3.50 -6.71
C ARG A 45 -3.89 -3.72 -5.54
N LEU A 46 -3.21 -2.66 -5.13
CA LEU A 46 -2.50 -2.59 -3.85
C LEU A 46 -3.07 -1.51 -2.97
N PHE A 47 -3.08 -1.76 -1.67
CA PHE A 47 -3.34 -0.73 -0.69
C PHE A 47 -2.24 -0.64 0.35
N VAL A 48 -2.05 0.56 0.91
CA VAL A 48 -1.13 0.84 2.01
C VAL A 48 -1.86 1.65 3.08
N LEU A 49 -1.53 1.34 4.33
CA LEU A 49 -1.96 2.09 5.49
C LEU A 49 -0.76 2.86 6.03
N THR A 50 -0.79 4.19 5.97
CA THR A 50 0.32 5.00 6.45
C THR A 50 -0.13 6.19 7.28
N THR A 51 0.56 6.44 8.38
CA THR A 51 0.44 7.67 9.18
C THR A 51 1.44 8.74 8.75
N GLN A 52 2.44 8.36 7.96
CA GLN A 52 3.56 9.21 7.55
C GLN A 52 3.75 9.17 6.03
N THR A 53 4.36 10.20 5.45
CA THR A 53 4.72 10.25 4.02
C THR A 53 3.59 9.95 3.00
N PRO A 54 2.39 10.55 3.13
CA PRO A 54 1.30 10.35 2.16
C PRO A 54 1.67 10.82 0.74
N HIS A 55 2.35 11.98 0.62
CA HIS A 55 2.74 12.56 -0.66
C HIS A 55 3.61 11.61 -1.50
N TRP A 56 4.52 10.86 -0.87
CA TRP A 56 5.41 9.94 -1.57
C TRP A 56 4.65 8.82 -2.31
N PHE A 57 3.56 8.33 -1.72
CA PHE A 57 2.68 7.35 -2.35
C PHE A 57 1.84 7.98 -3.46
N GLN A 58 1.37 9.21 -3.27
CA GLN A 58 0.62 9.95 -4.30
C GLN A 58 1.43 10.18 -5.58
N GLU A 59 2.69 10.60 -5.44
CA GLU A 59 3.63 10.74 -6.56
C GLU A 59 3.86 9.43 -7.33
N ARG A 60 3.59 8.28 -6.69
CA ARG A 60 3.77 6.94 -7.27
C ARG A 60 2.47 6.33 -7.79
N GLY A 61 1.41 7.13 -7.88
CA GLY A 61 0.12 6.74 -8.45
C GLY A 61 -0.85 6.12 -7.45
N TYR A 62 -0.58 6.21 -6.15
CA TYR A 62 -1.57 5.85 -5.15
C TYR A 62 -2.55 7.00 -4.93
N ARG A 63 -3.84 6.73 -5.00
CA ARG A 63 -4.88 7.67 -4.59
C ARG A 63 -5.25 7.47 -3.13
N ALA A 64 -5.64 8.55 -2.46
CA ALA A 64 -6.29 8.43 -1.16
C ALA A 64 -7.60 7.64 -1.33
N ALA A 65 -7.89 6.79 -0.37
CA ALA A 65 -9.07 5.95 -0.33
C ALA A 65 -9.68 5.98 1.07
N GLU A 66 -10.93 5.54 1.17
CA GLU A 66 -11.58 5.35 2.46
C GLU A 66 -11.42 3.91 2.96
N ILE A 67 -11.64 3.70 4.26
CA ILE A 67 -11.61 2.37 4.87
C ILE A 67 -12.64 1.45 4.19
N GLY A 68 -13.77 1.98 3.75
CA GLY A 68 -14.80 1.22 3.02
C GLY A 68 -14.35 0.64 1.67
N GLU A 69 -13.24 1.11 1.11
CA GLU A 69 -12.66 0.56 -0.14
C GLU A 69 -11.69 -0.60 0.10
N LEU A 70 -11.37 -0.90 1.37
CA LEU A 70 -10.52 -2.03 1.75
C LEU A 70 -11.27 -3.36 1.66
N PRO A 71 -10.55 -4.49 1.56
CA PRO A 71 -11.14 -5.82 1.75
C PRO A 71 -11.99 -5.91 3.00
N VAL A 72 -13.13 -6.61 2.93
CA VAL A 72 -14.06 -6.75 4.08
C VAL A 72 -13.33 -7.31 5.31
N THR A 73 -12.44 -8.27 5.08
CA THR A 73 -11.58 -8.86 6.12
C THR A 73 -10.63 -7.84 6.74
N ARG A 74 -10.14 -6.87 5.96
CA ARG A 74 -9.26 -5.82 6.46
C ARG A 74 -10.03 -4.69 7.15
N GLN A 75 -11.23 -4.36 6.69
CA GLN A 75 -12.12 -3.41 7.37
C GLN A 75 -12.38 -3.83 8.82
N ALA A 76 -12.66 -5.12 9.04
CA ALA A 76 -12.89 -5.67 10.38
C ALA A 76 -11.64 -5.63 11.29
N MET A 77 -10.44 -5.68 10.71
CA MET A 77 -9.17 -5.64 11.46
C MET A 77 -8.56 -4.24 11.53
N TYR A 78 -9.25 -3.22 11.01
CA TYR A 78 -8.71 -1.87 10.95
C TYR A 78 -8.60 -1.27 12.36
N ASN A 79 -7.36 -0.94 12.77
CA ASN A 79 -7.12 -0.33 14.07
C ASN A 79 -7.31 1.19 13.99
N TYR A 80 -8.49 1.65 14.42
CA TYR A 80 -8.84 3.07 14.49
C TYR A 80 -7.92 3.90 15.41
N GLN A 81 -7.26 3.30 16.40
CA GLN A 81 -6.32 4.02 17.28
C GLN A 81 -5.05 4.48 16.54
N ARG A 82 -4.68 3.81 15.44
CA ARG A 82 -3.50 4.19 14.65
C ARG A 82 -3.75 5.37 13.72
N ASN A 83 -5.01 5.76 13.49
CA ASN A 83 -5.42 6.85 12.59
C ASN A 83 -4.64 6.86 11.25
N SER A 84 -4.44 5.68 10.66
CA SER A 84 -3.68 5.55 9.42
C SER A 84 -4.51 5.99 8.22
N ARG A 85 -3.89 6.68 7.25
CA ARG A 85 -4.58 7.03 6.01
C ARG A 85 -4.47 5.87 5.04
N VAL A 86 -5.56 5.59 4.32
CA VAL A 86 -5.60 4.53 3.30
C VAL A 86 -5.23 5.12 1.96
N PHE A 87 -4.35 4.43 1.24
CA PHE A 87 -3.98 4.75 -0.12
C PHE A 87 -4.06 3.50 -0.98
N ILE A 88 -4.65 3.60 -2.17
CA ILE A 88 -4.85 2.50 -3.11
C ILE A 88 -4.26 2.85 -4.46
N LYS A 89 -3.59 1.88 -5.09
CA LYS A 89 -3.10 1.97 -6.47
C LYS A 89 -3.61 0.76 -7.26
N SER A 90 -4.06 1.01 -8.47
CA SER A 90 -4.31 -0.06 -9.44
C SER A 90 -2.98 -0.51 -10.03
N LEU A 91 -2.78 -1.83 -10.08
CA LEU A 91 -1.64 -2.46 -10.74
C LEU A 91 -1.96 -2.65 -12.22
#